data_AF-A0A529SQP1-F1
#
_entry.id   AF-A0A529SQP1-F1
#
_cell.length_a   1.000
_cell.length_b   1.000
_cell.length_c   1.000
_cell.angle_alpha   90.00
_cell.angle_beta   90.00
_cell.angle_gamma   90.00
#
_symmetry.space_group_name_H-M   'P 1'
#
loop_
_entity.id
_entity.type
_entity.pdbx_description
1 polymer ?
#
loop_
_entity_poly.entity_id
_entity_poly.type
_entity_poly.pdbx_seq_one_letter_code
_entity_poly.pdbx_strand_id
1 'polypeptide(L)' 'MTPKAVFWDMDGTLVDSEPLHEAALVAALRSVGIAPPHDLHERVLGIAAWPVYEMLRDEFGLDLPFDDW' A
#
# COMPACT_ATOMS: atom_id res chain seq x y z
N MET A 1 -19.04 22.42 22.27
CA MET A 1 -17.96 23.10 21.53
C MET A 1 -18.11 22.77 20.06
N THR A 2 -18.04 23.75 19.18
CA THR A 2 -18.11 23.53 17.72
C THR A 2 -16.68 23.45 17.16
N PRO A 3 -16.30 22.41 16.42
CA PRO A 3 -14.97 22.34 15.81
C PRO A 3 -14.78 23.49 14.83
N LYS A 4 -13.60 24.13 14.87
CA LYS A 4 -13.24 25.25 13.97
C LYS A 4 -12.71 24.80 12.61
N ALA A 5 -12.26 23.55 12.51
CA ALA A 5 -11.75 22.95 11.30
C ALA A 5 -11.94 21.42 11.36
N VAL A 6 -11.95 20.79 10.18
CA VAL A 6 -11.95 19.34 9.99
C VAL A 6 -10.89 19.03 8.94
N PHE A 7 -10.05 18.04 9.21
CA PHE A 7 -9.13 17.48 8.23
C PHE A 7 -9.67 16.13 7.79
N TRP A 8 -9.71 15.93 6.47
CA TRP A 8 -10.07 14.68 5.85
C TRP A 8 -8.82 14.06 5.25
N ASP A 9 -8.66 12.76 5.47
CA ASP A 9 -7.74 11.98 4.67
C ASP A 9 -8.19 11.96 3.20
N MET A 10 -7.30 11.63 2.28
CA MET A 10 -7.61 11.65 0.84
C MET A 10 -8.01 10.25 0.34
N ASP A 11 -7.09 9.31 0.41
CA ASP A 11 -7.26 7.96 -0.12
C ASP A 11 -8.23 7.16 0.75
N GLY A 12 -9.14 6.43 0.10
CA GLY A 12 -10.23 5.70 0.77
C GLY A 12 -11.26 6.58 1.51
N THR A 13 -11.06 7.90 1.58
CA THR A 13 -11.92 8.85 2.30
C THR A 13 -12.62 9.82 1.36
N LEU A 14 -11.86 10.61 0.59
CA LEU A 14 -12.39 11.54 -0.40
C LEU A 14 -12.48 10.90 -1.79
N VAL A 15 -11.60 9.93 -2.05
CA VAL A 15 -11.51 9.19 -3.32
C VAL A 15 -11.53 7.70 -3.01
N ASP A 16 -12.32 6.93 -3.77
CA ASP A 16 -12.30 5.47 -3.73
C ASP A 16 -11.08 4.91 -4.49
N SER A 17 -9.89 5.23 -3.98
CA SER A 17 -8.60 4.86 -4.58
C SER A 17 -8.07 3.50 -4.10
N GLU A 18 -8.61 2.96 -3.02
CA GLU A 18 -8.15 1.70 -2.41
C GLU A 18 -8.20 0.49 -3.34
N PRO A 19 -9.27 0.25 -4.13
CA PRO A 19 -9.30 -0.88 -5.06
C PRO A 19 -8.21 -0.78 -6.15
N LEU A 20 -7.90 0.45 -6.60
CA LEU A 20 -6.86 0.67 -7.59
C LEU A 20 -5.47 0.51 -6.97
N HIS A 21 -5.28 1.00 -5.75
CA HIS A 21 -4.04 0.84 -5.00
C HIS A 21 -3.72 -0.65 -4.77
N GLU A 22 -4.70 -1.44 -4.33
CA GLU A 22 -4.56 -2.90 -4.18
C GLU A 22 -4.18 -3.57 -5.51
N ALA A 23 -4.89 -3.25 -6.60
CA ALA A 23 -4.63 -3.83 -7.91
C ALA A 23 -3.22 -3.50 -8.42
N ALA A 24 -2.75 -2.26 -8.20
CA ALA A 24 -1.41 -1.82 -8.58
C ALA A 24 -0.32 -2.57 -7.80
N LEU A 25 -0.49 -2.71 -6.48
CA LEU A 25 0.46 -3.41 -5.62
C LEU A 25 0.57 -4.90 -5.96
N VAL A 26 -0.59 -5.53 -6.21
CA VAL A 26 -0.66 -6.92 -6.69
C VAL A 26 0.06 -7.08 -8.04
N ALA A 27 -0.11 -6.13 -8.95
CA ALA A 27 0.57 -6.15 -10.25
C ALA A 27 2.09 -5.99 -10.10
N ALA A 28 2.55 -5.05 -9.25
CA ALA A 28 3.96 -4.83 -8.98
C ALA A 28 4.64 -6.10 -8.44
N LEU A 29 4.06 -6.75 -7.42
CA LEU A 29 4.60 -7.99 -6.86
C LEU A 29 4.66 -9.13 -7.90
N ARG A 30 3.59 -9.30 -8.68
CA ARG A 30 3.55 -10.31 -9.73
C ARG A 30 4.59 -10.04 -10.83
N SER A 31 4.88 -8.78 -11.14
CA SER A 31 5.86 -8.41 -12.17
C SER A 31 7.27 -8.88 -11.84
N VAL A 32 7.59 -9.03 -10.54
CA VAL A 32 8.87 -9.54 -10.04
C VAL A 32 8.81 -10.99 -9.58
N GLY A 33 7.73 -11.71 -9.89
CA GLY A 33 7.57 -13.12 -9.56
C GLY A 33 7.20 -13.41 -8.10
N ILE A 34 6.78 -12.40 -7.33
CA ILE A 34 6.30 -12.58 -5.96
C ILE A 34 4.79 -12.84 -5.97
N ALA A 35 4.38 -13.92 -5.30
CA ALA A 35 2.97 -14.18 -5.05
C ALA A 35 2.45 -13.22 -3.97
N PRO A 36 1.43 -12.38 -4.25
CA PRO A 36 0.86 -11.49 -3.23
C PRO A 36 0.29 -12.29 -2.06
N PRO A 37 0.54 -11.88 -0.80
CA PRO A 37 -0.11 -12.50 0.34
C PRO A 37 -1.62 -12.26 0.32
N HIS A 38 -2.40 -13.21 0.85
CA HIS A 38 -3.86 -13.13 0.81
C HIS A 38 -4.42 -11.93 1.61
N ASP A 39 -3.70 -11.51 2.65
CA ASP A 39 -4.02 -10.39 3.53
C ASP A 39 -3.31 -9.09 3.11
N LEU A 40 -2.77 -9.01 1.89
CA LEU A 40 -1.96 -7.87 1.44
C LEU A 40 -2.66 -6.52 1.68
N HIS A 41 -3.91 -6.39 1.25
CA HIS A 41 -4.67 -5.14 1.39
C HIS A 41 -4.77 -4.70 2.86
N GLU A 42 -5.13 -5.61 3.74
CA GLU A 42 -5.27 -5.37 5.18
C GLU A 42 -3.95 -4.96 5.83
N ARG A 43 -2.82 -5.49 5.32
CA ARG A 43 -1.47 -5.19 5.81
C ARG A 43 -0.93 -3.84 5.34
N VAL A 44 -1.49 -3.23 4.28
CA VAL A 44 -0.93 -1.99 3.69
C VAL A 44 -1.85 -0.79 3.80
N LEU A 45 -3.12 -0.99 4.14
CA LEU A 45 -4.13 0.07 4.23
C LEU A 45 -3.70 1.18 5.22
N GLY A 46 -3.61 2.41 4.72
CA GLY A 46 -3.21 3.58 5.51
C GLY A 46 -1.76 3.55 6.02
N ILE A 47 -0.91 2.63 5.53
CA ILE A 47 0.50 2.55 5.89
C ILE A 47 1.34 3.28 4.84
N ALA A 48 2.35 4.03 5.30
CA ALA A 48 3.31 4.65 4.40
C ALA A 48 4.06 3.61 3.56
N ALA A 49 4.50 4.00 2.36
CA ALA A 49 5.15 3.10 1.41
C ALA A 49 6.42 2.43 1.96
N TRP A 50 7.22 3.12 2.78
CA TRP A 50 8.51 2.58 3.26
C TRP A 50 8.35 1.35 4.19
N PRO A 51 7.52 1.38 5.25
CA PRO A 51 7.22 0.17 6.02
C PRO A 51 6.66 -0.99 5.20
N VAL A 52 5.83 -0.69 4.20
CA VAL A 52 5.29 -1.72 3.29
C VAL A 52 6.42 -2.36 2.48
N TYR A 53 7.31 -1.55 1.92
CA TYR A 53 8.49 -2.02 1.22
C TYR A 53 9.40 -2.89 2.09
N GLU A 54 9.71 -2.45 3.32
CA GLU A 54 10.56 -3.22 4.24
C GLU A 54 9.93 -4.59 4.53
N MET A 55 8.62 -4.63 4.77
CA MET A 55 7.88 -5.88 4.98
C MET A 55 7.92 -6.78 3.73
N LEU A 56 7.74 -6.23 2.53
CA LEU A 56 7.80 -7.00 1.29
C LEU A 56 9.21 -7.53 0.98
N ARG A 57 10.24 -6.75 1.27
CA ARG A 57 11.65 -7.17 1.17
C ARG A 57 11.95 -8.30 2.16
N ASP A 58 11.63 -8.08 3.43
CA ASP A 58 12.09 -8.95 4.52
C ASP A 58 11.29 -10.27 4.58
N GLU A 59 9.99 -10.26 4.23
CA GLU A 59 9.12 -11.44 4.33
C GLU A 59 8.90 -12.15 2.97
N PHE A 60 8.93 -11.42 1.86
CA PHE A 60 8.56 -11.95 0.54
C PHE A 60 9.70 -11.90 -0.49
N GLY A 61 10.86 -11.36 -0.11
CA GLY A 61 12.07 -11.36 -0.95
C GLY A 61 12.02 -10.37 -2.11
N LEU A 62 11.35 -9.23 -1.95
CA LEU A 62 11.42 -8.13 -2.91
C LEU A 62 12.87 -7.61 -3.02
N ASP A 63 13.46 -7.75 -4.21
CA ASP A 63 14.86 -7.38 -4.49
C ASP A 63 14.97 -6.08 -5.32
N LEU A 64 13.85 -5.48 -5.72
CA LEU A 64 13.86 -4.16 -6.36
C LEU A 64 14.27 -3.08 -5.34
N PRO A 65 15.09 -2.11 -5.73
CA PRO A 65 15.28 -0.89 -4.95
C PRO A 65 13.94 -0.18 -4.70
N PHE A 66 13.80 0.50 -3.56
CA PHE A 66 12.57 1.21 -3.20
C PHE A 66 12.06 2.19 -4.27
N ASP A 67 12.98 2.88 -4.96
CA ASP A 67 12.62 3.85 -6.01
C ASP A 67 12.21 3.19 -7.34
N ASP A 68 12.53 1.91 -7.52
CA ASP A 68 12.22 1.12 -8.71
C ASP A 68 11.03 0.16 -8.51
N TRP A 69 10.55 0.05 -7.27
CA TRP A 69 9.39 -0.76 -6.88
C TRP A 69 8.08 0.01 -7.04
#